data_AF-G8B5F7-F1
#
_entry.id   AF-G8B5F7-F1
#
_cell.length_a   1.000
_cell.length_b   1.000
_cell.length_c   1.000
_cell.angle_alpha   90.00
_cell.angle_beta   90.00
_cell.angle_gamma   90.00
#
_symmetry.space_group_name_H-M   'P 1'
#
loop_
_entity.id
_entity.type
_entity.pdbx_description
1 polymer ?
#
loop_
_entity_poly.entity_id
_entity_poly.type
_entity_poly.pdbx_seq_one_letter_code
_entity_poly.pdbx_strand_id
1 'polypeptide(L)'
;MPSSTQELLERQENLKSSNYLLYKLNSLYYLYFYSTPLPYSTLGESIFFNGIILSLTVLLIYYTVWSLPLKLLHSSENLYYYLTGKLITFDVLHAINTLFHLNGENSTFVINHWSDLPKVIRI
;
A
#
# COMPACT_ATOMS: atom_id res chain seq x y z
N MET A 1 -26.72 -17.48 20.68
CA MET A 1 -26.60 -16.75 21.98
C MET A 1 -25.22 -16.13 22.02
N PRO A 2 -25.06 -14.81 22.26
CA PRO A 2 -23.74 -14.23 22.40
C PRO A 2 -23.09 -14.78 23.68
N SER A 3 -21.84 -15.21 23.58
CA SER A 3 -20.98 -15.55 24.72
C SER A 3 -20.95 -14.38 25.70
N SER A 4 -20.92 -14.67 27.01
CA SER A 4 -20.86 -13.64 28.03
C SER A 4 -19.64 -12.74 27.80
N THR A 5 -19.76 -11.45 28.08
CA THR A 5 -18.68 -10.45 27.89
C THR A 5 -17.39 -10.84 28.61
N GLN A 6 -17.49 -11.58 29.72
CA GLN A 6 -16.37 -12.12 30.47
C GLN A 6 -15.61 -13.21 29.69
N GLU A 7 -16.31 -14.11 29.00
CA GLU A 7 -15.69 -15.19 28.22
C GLU A 7 -14.93 -14.61 27.00
N LEU A 8 -15.43 -13.53 26.41
CA LEU A 8 -14.75 -12.84 25.32
C LEU A 8 -13.47 -12.14 25.78
N LEU A 9 -13.48 -11.53 26.97
CA LEU A 9 -12.32 -10.87 27.56
C LEU A 9 -11.22 -11.89 27.90
N GLU A 10 -11.58 -13.01 28.52
CA GLU A 10 -10.64 -14.08 28.87
C GLU A 10 -10.00 -14.70 27.61
N ARG A 11 -10.78 -14.89 26.53
CA ARG A 11 -10.23 -15.32 25.23
C ARG A 11 -9.29 -14.28 24.62
N GLN A 12 -9.60 -12.99 24.74
CA GLN A 12 -8.74 -11.92 24.23
C GLN A 12 -7.40 -11.85 24.98
N GLU A 13 -7.40 -12.00 26.30
CA GLU A 13 -6.19 -12.01 27.11
C GLU A 13 -5.31 -13.23 26.82
N ASN A 14 -5.92 -14.41 26.69
CA ASN A 14 -5.20 -15.63 26.31
C ASN A 14 -4.60 -15.54 24.88
N LEU A 15 -5.30 -14.90 23.94
CA LEU A 15 -4.79 -14.65 22.59
C LEU A 15 -3.66 -13.62 22.56
N LYS A 16 -3.76 -12.56 23.38
CA LYS A 16 -2.71 -11.54 23.50
C LYS A 16 -1.41 -12.14 24.04
N SER A 17 -1.51 -13.08 24.97
CA SER A 17 -0.36 -13.77 25.58
C SER A 17 0.29 -14.79 24.63
N SER A 18 -0.50 -15.52 23.84
CA SER A 18 0.00 -16.62 23.01
C SER A 18 0.40 -16.21 21.59
N ASN A 19 -0.36 -15.32 20.94
CA ASN A 19 -0.10 -14.94 19.55
C ASN A 19 -0.62 -13.54 19.21
N TYR A 20 0.30 -12.57 19.23
CA TYR A 20 0.01 -11.16 18.98
C TYR A 20 -0.64 -10.89 17.61
N LEU A 21 -0.24 -11.63 16.56
CA LEU A 21 -0.84 -11.47 15.23
C LEU A 21 -2.30 -11.90 15.21
N LEU A 22 -2.59 -13.05 15.83
CA LEU A 22 -3.95 -13.57 15.93
C LEU A 22 -4.85 -12.64 16.76
N TYR A 23 -4.32 -12.10 17.87
CA TYR A 23 -5.00 -11.08 18.66
C TYR A 23 -5.34 -9.82 17.84
N LYS A 24 -4.39 -9.31 17.06
CA LYS A 24 -4.58 -8.11 16.24
C LYS A 24 -5.61 -8.32 15.14
N LEU A 25 -5.58 -9.48 14.47
CA LEU A 25 -6.60 -9.86 13.47
C LEU A 25 -7.98 -9.98 14.11
N ASN A 26 -8.07 -10.60 15.29
CA ASN A 26 -9.33 -10.74 16.02
C ASN A 26 -9.89 -9.37 16.43
N SER A 27 -9.05 -8.46 16.89
CA SER A 27 -9.44 -7.08 17.20
C SER A 27 -9.98 -6.34 15.97
N LEU A 28 -9.34 -6.47 14.81
CA LEU A 28 -9.83 -5.89 13.55
C LEU A 28 -11.16 -6.50 13.12
N TYR A 29 -11.36 -7.80 13.33
CA TYR A 29 -12.64 -8.44 13.07
C TYR A 29 -13.77 -7.87 13.95
N TYR A 30 -13.52 -7.68 15.25
CA TYR A 30 -14.51 -7.03 16.11
C TYR A 30 -14.81 -5.60 15.69
N LEU A 31 -13.78 -4.82 15.33
CA LEU A 31 -13.96 -3.47 14.82
C LEU A 31 -14.83 -3.46 13.56
N TYR A 32 -14.57 -4.39 12.64
CA TYR A 32 -15.39 -4.59 11.45
C TYR A 32 -16.85 -4.95 11.78
N PHE A 33 -17.04 -5.93 12.67
CA PHE A 33 -18.36 -6.43 13.07
C PHE A 33 -19.23 -5.35 13.73
N TYR A 34 -18.65 -4.48 14.55
CA TYR A 34 -19.39 -3.40 15.23
C TYR A 34 -19.54 -2.12 14.40
N SER A 35 -18.67 -1.90 13.41
CA SER A 35 -18.74 -0.70 12.54
C SER A 35 -19.65 -0.89 11.33
N THR A 36 -20.12 -2.11 11.08
CA THR A 36 -20.94 -2.46 9.92
C THR A 36 -22.30 -3.00 10.34
N PRO A 37 -23.35 -2.83 9.52
CA PRO A 37 -24.69 -3.32 9.85
C PRO A 37 -24.86 -4.84 9.71
N LEU A 38 -23.77 -5.61 9.69
CA LEU A 38 -23.77 -7.08 9.59
C LEU A 38 -24.67 -7.79 10.61
N PRO A 39 -24.70 -7.43 11.92
CA PRO A 39 -25.52 -8.16 12.89
C PRO A 39 -27.04 -7.98 12.69
N TYR A 40 -27.45 -6.98 11.91
CA TYR A 40 -28.86 -6.66 11.65
C TYR A 40 -29.28 -6.92 10.21
N SER A 41 -28.36 -7.41 9.37
CA SER A 41 -28.56 -7.58 7.93
C SER A 41 -28.93 -9.00 7.56
N THR A 42 -29.76 -9.16 6.53
CA THR A 42 -30.09 -10.50 6.01
C THR A 42 -28.88 -11.12 5.29
N LEU A 43 -28.86 -12.45 5.16
CA LEU A 43 -27.74 -13.16 4.50
C LEU A 43 -27.44 -12.59 3.10
N GLY A 44 -28.46 -12.26 2.31
CA GLY A 44 -28.29 -11.67 0.98
C GLY A 44 -27.62 -10.30 1.02
N GLU A 45 -28.14 -9.38 1.82
CA GLU A 45 -27.59 -8.01 1.97
C GLU A 45 -26.14 -8.03 2.49
N SER A 46 -25.82 -8.95 3.41
CA SER A 46 -24.47 -9.10 3.95
C SER A 46 -23.44 -9.46 2.86
N ILE A 47 -23.82 -10.30 1.88
CA ILE A 47 -22.96 -10.70 0.77
C ILE A 47 -22.69 -9.52 -0.15
N PHE A 48 -23.73 -8.75 -0.50
CA PHE A 48 -23.59 -7.55 -1.33
C PHE A 48 -22.69 -6.51 -0.65
N PHE A 49 -22.91 -6.26 0.64
CA PHE A 49 -22.13 -5.31 1.42
C PHE A 49 -20.65 -5.72 1.52
N ASN A 50 -20.37 -6.98 1.83
CA ASN A 50 -19.02 -7.52 1.82
C ASN A 50 -18.34 -7.38 0.45
N GLY A 51 -19.09 -7.61 -0.64
CA GLY A 51 -18.60 -7.43 -2.01
C GLY A 51 -18.19 -5.98 -2.31
N ILE A 52 -19.00 -5.00 -1.88
CA ILE A 52 -18.67 -3.57 -2.03
C ILE A 52 -17.41 -3.22 -1.23
N ILE A 53 -17.31 -3.69 0.02
CA ILE A 53 -16.13 -3.42 0.86
C ILE A 53 -14.88 -4.04 0.25
N LEU A 54 -14.96 -5.25 -0.28
CA LEU A 54 -13.83 -5.90 -0.95
C LEU A 54 -13.40 -5.09 -2.17
N SER A 55 -14.35 -4.68 -3.02
CA SER A 55 -14.05 -3.85 -4.20
C SER A 55 -13.40 -2.52 -3.82
N LEU A 56 -13.91 -1.86 -2.77
CA LEU A 56 -13.35 -0.60 -2.27
C LEU A 56 -11.93 -0.80 -1.73
N THR A 57 -11.70 -1.91 -1.02
CA THR A 57 -10.39 -2.25 -0.45
C THR A 57 -9.37 -2.49 -1.56
N VAL A 58 -9.73 -3.23 -2.62
CA VAL A 58 -8.86 -3.44 -3.78
C VAL A 58 -8.53 -2.11 -4.47
N LEU A 59 -9.53 -1.26 -4.67
CA LEU A 59 -9.33 0.07 -5.24
C LEU A 59 -8.39 0.93 -4.38
N LEU A 60 -8.56 0.89 -3.05
CA LEU A 60 -7.72 1.63 -2.12
C LEU A 60 -6.28 1.12 -2.14
N ILE A 61 -6.07 -0.19 -2.22
CA ILE A 61 -4.73 -0.78 -2.37
C ILE A 61 -4.11 -0.32 -3.69
N TYR A 62 -4.84 -0.42 -4.80
CA TYR A 62 -4.35 0.06 -6.10
C TYR A 62 -3.98 1.55 -6.05
N TYR A 63 -4.81 2.38 -5.41
CA TYR A 63 -4.54 3.80 -5.31
C TYR A 63 -3.33 4.11 -4.42
N THR A 64 -3.21 3.46 -3.27
CA THR A 64 -2.14 3.72 -2.29
C THR A 64 -0.78 3.15 -2.71
N VAL A 65 -0.77 1.99 -3.36
CA VAL A 65 0.47 1.32 -3.78
C VAL A 65 0.98 1.85 -5.12
N TRP A 66 0.08 2.14 -6.06
CA TRP A 66 0.49 2.51 -7.42
C TRP A 66 0.32 3.99 -7.70
N SER A 67 -0.90 4.51 -7.56
CA SER A 67 -1.21 5.89 -7.98
C SER A 67 -0.54 6.94 -7.10
N LEU A 68 -0.51 6.73 -5.79
CA LEU A 68 -0.01 7.72 -4.84
C LEU A 68 1.52 7.92 -4.96
N PRO A 69 2.36 6.86 -5.00
CA PRO A 69 3.81 7.03 -5.16
C PRO A 69 4.17 7.66 -6.50
N LEU A 70 3.50 7.27 -7.60
CA LEU A 70 3.72 7.87 -8.91
C LEU A 70 3.41 9.37 -8.92
N LYS A 71 2.30 9.79 -8.31
CA LYS A 71 1.96 11.22 -8.19
C LYS A 71 2.96 11.99 -7.35
N LEU A 72 3.40 11.43 -6.22
CA LEU A 72 4.41 12.05 -5.37
C LEU A 72 5.74 12.22 -6.12
N LEU A 73 6.10 11.23 -6.92
CA LEU A 73 7.35 11.25 -7.66
C LEU A 73 7.32 12.27 -8.80
N HIS A 74 6.24 12.33 -9.60
CA HIS A 74 6.12 13.40 -10.60
C HIS A 74 6.08 14.79 -9.95
N SER A 75 5.49 14.90 -8.76
CA SER A 75 5.50 16.17 -8.02
C SER A 75 6.90 16.56 -7.57
N SER A 76 7.75 15.60 -7.17
CA SER A 76 9.12 15.89 -6.74
C SER A 76 10.03 16.23 -7.94
N GLU A 77 9.84 15.59 -9.08
CA GLU A 77 10.52 15.91 -10.35
C GLU A 77 10.22 17.33 -10.80
N ASN A 78 8.94 17.72 -10.81
CA ASN A 78 8.53 19.07 -11.18
C ASN A 78 9.10 20.13 -10.23
N LEU A 79 9.11 19.84 -8.92
CA LEU A 79 9.69 20.73 -7.92
C LEU A 79 11.20 20.87 -8.11
N TYR A 80 11.89 19.76 -8.39
CA TYR A 80 13.32 19.76 -8.67
C TYR A 80 13.65 20.56 -9.93
N TYR A 81 12.88 20.37 -11.01
CA TYR A 81 13.01 21.13 -12.25
C TYR A 81 12.82 22.62 -12.01
N TYR A 82 11.81 23.01 -11.22
CA TYR A 82 11.58 24.41 -10.87
C TYR A 82 12.75 25.04 -10.10
N LEU A 83 13.40 24.28 -9.20
CA LEU A 83 14.51 24.77 -8.38
C LEU A 83 15.85 24.82 -9.12
N THR A 84 16.13 23.87 -10.01
CA THR A 84 17.47 23.70 -10.61
C THR A 84 17.52 23.92 -12.11
N GLY A 85 16.37 24.00 -12.78
CA GLY A 85 16.25 24.06 -14.24
C GLY A 85 16.67 22.78 -14.95
N LYS A 86 16.98 21.70 -14.21
CA LYS A 86 17.40 20.41 -14.76
C LYS A 86 16.26 19.40 -14.70
N LEU A 87 16.03 18.73 -15.82
CA LEU A 87 15.00 17.69 -15.91
C LEU A 87 15.60 16.36 -15.43
N ILE A 88 14.99 15.79 -14.39
CA ILE A 88 15.28 14.44 -13.91
C ILE A 88 13.99 13.64 -14.08
N THR A 89 14.12 12.40 -14.58
CA THR A 89 13.03 11.44 -14.67
C THR A 89 13.42 10.18 -13.91
N PHE A 90 12.60 9.79 -12.95
CA PHE A 90 12.72 8.57 -12.17
C PHE A 90 11.70 7.57 -12.70
N ASP A 91 12.19 6.52 -13.34
CA ASP A 91 11.33 5.43 -13.78
C ASP A 91 11.08 4.48 -12.59
N VAL A 92 9.86 4.54 -12.04
CA VAL A 92 9.41 3.67 -10.94
C VAL A 92 9.46 2.20 -11.35
N LEU A 93 9.20 1.87 -12.62
CA LEU A 93 9.26 0.49 -13.10
C LEU A 93 10.70 -0.02 -13.12
N HIS A 94 11.66 0.84 -13.48
CA HIS A 94 13.08 0.52 -13.42
C HIS A 94 13.59 0.39 -11.97
N ALA A 95 13.15 1.26 -11.05
CA ALA A 95 13.47 1.17 -9.63
C ALA A 95 12.91 -0.11 -8.98
N ILE A 96 11.70 -0.50 -9.35
CA ILE A 96 11.07 -1.75 -8.88
C ILE A 96 11.80 -2.96 -9.48
N ASN A 97 12.07 -2.95 -10.79
CA ASN A 97 12.79 -4.04 -11.44
C ASN A 97 14.19 -4.22 -10.85
N THR A 98 14.92 -3.15 -10.54
CA THR A 98 16.22 -3.22 -9.88
C THR A 98 16.10 -3.74 -8.44
N LEU A 99 15.09 -3.34 -7.67
CA LEU A 99 14.82 -3.90 -6.34
C LEU A 99 14.53 -5.41 -6.36
N PHE A 100 13.78 -5.90 -7.35
CA PHE A 100 13.48 -7.33 -7.50
C PHE A 100 14.63 -8.12 -8.13
N HIS A 101 15.43 -7.52 -9.04
CA HIS A 101 16.61 -8.16 -9.64
C HIS A 101 17.83 -8.23 -8.71
N LEU A 102 17.96 -7.33 -7.73
CA LEU A 102 19.06 -7.36 -6.75
C LEU A 102 18.99 -8.54 -5.77
N ASN A 103 17.91 -9.32 -5.78
CA ASN A 103 17.80 -10.56 -5.02
C ASN A 103 18.37 -11.79 -5.77
N GLY A 104 18.83 -11.59 -7.02
CA GLY A 104 19.23 -12.68 -7.92
C GLY A 104 20.73 -12.84 -8.13
N GLU A 105 21.51 -11.78 -8.39
CA GLU A 105 22.94 -11.93 -8.69
C GLU A 105 23.66 -10.57 -8.69
N ASN A 106 24.94 -10.59 -8.31
CA ASN A 106 25.87 -9.47 -8.41
C ASN A 106 25.74 -8.73 -9.75
N SER A 107 25.23 -7.50 -9.76
CA SER A 107 25.40 -6.63 -10.93
C SER A 107 25.65 -5.19 -10.51
N THR A 108 26.91 -4.82 -10.72
CA THR A 108 27.52 -3.50 -10.66
C THR A 108 26.57 -2.36 -11.03
N PHE A 109 26.47 -1.41 -10.09
CA PHE A 109 25.87 -0.10 -10.29
C PHE A 109 26.64 0.68 -11.38
N VAL A 110 26.19 0.60 -12.63
CA VAL A 110 26.70 1.46 -13.71
C VAL A 110 25.89 2.75 -13.70
N ILE A 111 26.45 3.77 -13.05
CA ILE A 111 26.04 5.15 -13.27
C ILE A 111 26.47 5.51 -14.69
N ASN A 112 25.53 5.54 -15.63
CA ASN A 112 25.78 6.11 -16.95
C ASN A 112 26.00 7.62 -16.80
N HIS A 113 27.27 8.01 -16.66
CA HIS A 113 27.74 9.38 -16.72
C HIS A 113 27.67 9.83 -18.19
N TRP A 114 26.52 10.33 -18.62
CA TRP A 114 26.41 11.09 -19.88
C TRP A 114 26.67 12.57 -19.62
N SER A 115 27.88 12.88 -19.16
CA SER A 115 28.51 14.16 -19.43
C SER A 115 29.27 14.02 -20.74
N ASP A 116 28.96 14.89 -21.70
CA ASP A 116 29.70 15.21 -22.93
C ASP A 116 28.95 14.90 -24.23
N LEU A 117 28.12 15.86 -24.66
CA LEU A 117 28.41 16.67 -25.86
C LEU A 117 27.36 17.79 -26.02
N PRO A 118 27.79 19.02 -26.40
CA PRO A 118 26.90 20.15 -26.60
C PRO A 118 26.30 20.09 -28.00
N LYS A 119 24.99 20.35 -28.14
CA LYS A 119 24.42 20.75 -29.42
C LYS A 119 23.47 21.93 -29.25
N VAL A 120 24.08 23.09 -29.48
CA VAL A 120 23.47 24.29 -30.05
C VAL A 120 22.27 23.94 -30.93
N ILE A 121 21.11 24.51 -30.62
CA ILE A 121 20.09 24.81 -31.61
C ILE A 121 19.87 26.33 -31.54
N ARG A 122 20.54 27.04 -32.44
CA ARG A 122 20.04 28.31 -32.99
C ARG A 122 19.00 27.93 -34.05
N ILE A 123 17.76 28.34 -33.84
CA ILE A 123 16.93 29.30 -34.59
C ILE A 123 15.54 29.18 -34.00
#